data_AF-A0A0N4WLR2-F1
#
_entry.id   AF-A0A0N4WLR2-F1
#
_cell.length_a   1.000
_cell.length_b   1.000
_cell.length_c   1.000
_cell.angle_alpha   90.00
_cell.angle_beta   90.00
_cell.angle_gamma   90.00
#
_symmetry.space_group_name_H-M   'P 1'
#
loop_
_entity.id
_entity.type
_entity.pdbx_description
1 polymer ?
#
loop_
_entity_poly.entity_id
_entity_poly.type
_entity_poly.pdbx_seq_one_letter_code
_entity_poly.pdbx_strand_id
1 'polypeptide(L)'
;MNKNDEGLEEIVKKRKAEEGRLIEQLRWKRACVRLMPALPTEKEVQGKIKKFLELILTITRTNNLADQSAEIFGERLTLFAKREGTLYKCKVQNMQMKVQFVKERILSAMQGMAMCNETYGLLVLANVATEKSKERFYRQSHDGIPIEPAFVNEFVKKEIDFLDELQQRIDTELHESSQQIANEDHESVYESILQTMVQFQNTMDHLDKSLNSQLQRQRETLEQLGYSIEAIQREFEYFRSVTKGIDDEVDKGETNDETQSKQSEGEVLQDLWEVDNDESNTLPVQDESEKHEEPKKGQCEDNPKQDDDAEGPKAEMTRKTEQFRRIIERMNKIRRTISDRRLPRREYSRRGPK
;
A
#
# COMPACT_ATOMS: atom_id res chain seq x y z
N MET A 1 23.51 -46.60 91.96
CA MET A 1 23.38 -45.51 90.97
C MET A 1 21.93 -45.06 90.97
N ASN A 2 21.68 -43.78 91.24
CA ASN A 2 20.35 -43.24 91.50
C ASN A 2 19.64 -42.90 90.18
N LYS A 3 18.50 -43.56 89.93
CA LYS A 3 17.61 -43.28 88.78
C LYS A 3 17.17 -41.81 88.67
N ASN A 4 17.23 -41.05 89.77
CA ASN A 4 16.88 -39.64 89.80
C ASN A 4 17.93 -38.73 89.13
N ASP A 5 19.21 -39.15 89.12
CA ASP A 5 20.29 -38.37 88.49
C ASP A 5 20.26 -38.53 86.95
N GLU A 6 19.87 -39.72 86.47
CA GLU A 6 19.69 -40.00 85.04
C GLU A 6 18.53 -39.18 84.42
N GLY A 7 17.41 -39.04 85.15
CA GLY A 7 16.28 -38.22 84.70
C GLY A 7 16.61 -36.72 84.62
N LEU A 8 17.43 -36.22 85.56
CA LEU A 8 17.89 -34.83 85.56
C LEU A 8 18.85 -34.55 84.40
N GLU A 9 19.78 -35.47 84.12
CA GLU A 9 20.65 -35.39 82.93
C GLU A 9 19.85 -35.41 81.62
N GLU A 10 18.81 -36.24 81.52
CA GLU A 10 17.98 -36.32 80.32
C GLU A 10 17.20 -35.01 80.08
N ILE A 11 16.69 -34.39 81.14
CA ILE A 11 16.02 -33.08 81.08
C ILE A 11 17.02 -31.99 80.64
N VAL A 12 18.23 -31.99 81.18
CA VAL A 12 19.28 -31.04 80.77
C VAL A 12 19.68 -31.23 79.30
N LYS A 13 19.78 -32.48 78.84
CA LYS A 13 20.04 -32.79 77.41
C LYS A 13 18.90 -32.31 76.51
N LYS A 14 17.64 -32.54 76.89
CA LYS A 14 16.46 -32.06 76.16
C LYS A 14 16.41 -30.53 76.10
N ARG A 15 16.69 -29.84 77.22
CA ARG A 15 16.77 -28.37 77.25
C ARG A 15 17.86 -27.85 76.31
N LYS A 16 19.08 -28.42 76.36
CA LYS A 16 20.18 -28.01 75.47
C LYS A 16 19.86 -28.25 73.98
N ALA A 17 19.20 -29.36 73.67
CA ALA A 17 18.77 -29.66 72.29
C ALA A 17 17.73 -28.65 71.79
N GLU A 18 16.75 -28.30 72.63
CA GLU A 18 15.73 -27.30 72.29
C GLU A 18 16.29 -25.89 72.18
N GLU A 19 17.22 -25.50 73.05
CA GLU A 19 17.97 -24.24 72.93
C GLU A 19 18.75 -24.18 71.61
N GLY A 20 19.44 -25.27 71.25
CA GLY A 20 20.13 -25.39 69.96
C GLY A 20 19.17 -25.22 68.77
N ARG A 21 18.00 -25.87 68.81
CA ARG A 21 16.95 -25.77 67.78
C ARG A 21 16.44 -24.33 67.64
N LEU A 22 16.18 -23.65 68.75
CA LEU A 22 15.70 -22.26 68.76
C LEU A 22 16.76 -21.28 68.24
N ILE A 23 18.03 -21.48 68.58
CA ILE A 23 19.14 -20.69 68.05
C ILE A 23 19.26 -20.87 66.53
N GLU A 24 19.19 -22.12 66.05
CA GLU A 24 19.23 -22.42 64.61
C GLU A 24 18.05 -21.76 63.88
N GLN A 25 16.85 -21.83 64.47
CA GLN A 25 15.65 -21.19 63.91
C GLN A 25 15.78 -19.66 63.89
N LEU A 26 16.36 -19.04 64.92
CA LEU A 26 16.64 -17.61 64.95
C LEU A 26 17.70 -17.20 63.91
N ARG A 27 18.76 -18.00 63.75
CA ARG A 27 19.79 -17.79 62.72
C ARG A 27 19.18 -17.86 61.32
N TRP A 28 18.36 -18.88 61.07
CA TRP A 28 17.63 -19.04 59.82
C TRP A 28 16.69 -17.86 59.55
N LYS A 29 15.85 -17.46 60.52
CA LYS A 29 14.97 -16.29 60.39
C LYS A 29 15.75 -15.00 60.10
N ARG A 30 16.87 -14.76 60.78
CA ARG A 30 17.74 -13.60 60.51
C ARG A 30 18.37 -13.65 59.12
N ALA A 31 18.78 -14.83 58.65
CA ALA A 31 19.30 -15.02 57.30
C ALA A 31 18.21 -14.69 56.25
N CYS A 32 16.97 -15.15 56.45
CA CYS A 32 15.85 -14.79 55.59
C CYS A 32 15.58 -13.27 55.56
N VAL A 33 15.64 -12.59 56.72
CA VAL A 33 15.48 -11.13 56.78
C VAL A 33 16.59 -10.40 56.03
N ARG A 34 17.84 -10.89 56.10
CA ARG A 34 18.96 -10.33 55.31
C ARG A 34 18.82 -10.51 53.80
N LEU A 35 18.10 -11.55 53.38
CA LEU A 35 17.81 -11.83 51.97
C LEU A 35 16.59 -11.08 51.46
N MET A 36 15.80 -10.42 52.33
CA MET A 36 14.66 -9.62 51.87
C MET A 36 15.18 -8.40 51.10
N PRO A 37 14.61 -8.11 49.91
CA PRO A 37 14.89 -6.88 49.20
C PRO A 37 14.65 -5.68 50.13
N ALA A 38 15.55 -4.70 50.09
CA ALA A 38 15.32 -3.44 50.79
C ALA A 38 14.04 -2.80 50.25
N LEU A 39 13.22 -2.26 51.16
CA LEU A 39 12.09 -1.42 50.76
C LEU A 39 12.62 -0.27 49.91
N PRO A 40 11.91 0.10 48.83
CA PRO A 40 12.33 1.20 47.98
C PRO A 40 12.36 2.50 48.79
N THR A 41 13.31 3.37 48.47
CA THR A 41 13.38 4.68 49.15
C THR A 41 12.25 5.59 48.67
N GLU A 42 11.87 6.56 49.49
CA GLU A 42 10.87 7.57 49.11
C GLU A 42 11.24 8.27 47.79
N LYS A 43 12.52 8.63 47.61
CA LYS A 43 13.03 9.26 46.39
C LYS A 43 12.90 8.35 45.16
N GLU A 44 13.14 7.05 45.31
CA GLU A 44 12.96 6.08 44.21
C GLU A 44 11.50 5.99 43.78
N VAL A 45 10.57 5.93 44.74
CA VAL A 45 9.13 5.87 44.45
C VAL A 45 8.66 7.16 43.77
N GLN A 46 9.02 8.32 44.31
CA GLN A 46 8.73 9.61 43.68
C GLN A 46 9.30 9.72 42.26
N GLY A 47 10.53 9.25 42.05
CA GLY A 47 11.16 9.20 40.74
C GLY A 47 10.42 8.31 39.76
N LYS A 48 9.95 7.14 40.20
CA LYS A 48 9.14 6.23 39.37
C LYS A 48 7.79 6.84 39.01
N ILE A 49 7.11 7.49 39.97
CA ILE A 49 5.83 8.19 39.70
C ILE A 49 6.01 9.24 38.61
N LYS A 50 7.06 10.07 38.72
CA LYS A 50 7.39 11.07 37.69
C LYS A 50 7.66 10.45 36.32
N LYS A 51 8.44 9.36 36.26
CA LYS A 51 8.72 8.64 35.00
C LYS A 51 7.47 8.07 34.34
N PHE A 52 6.55 7.50 35.11
CA PHE A 52 5.30 6.99 34.53
C PHE A 52 4.42 8.12 34.02
N LEU A 53 4.34 9.24 34.74
CA LEU A 53 3.64 10.42 34.27
C LEU A 53 4.27 10.97 32.99
N GLU A 54 5.60 11.14 32.96
CA GLU A 54 6.34 11.56 31.76
C GLU A 54 6.06 10.66 30.55
N LEU A 55 6.00 9.34 30.76
CA LEU A 55 5.67 8.38 29.72
C LEU A 55 4.25 8.58 29.18
N ILE A 56 3.26 8.74 30.07
CA ILE A 56 1.87 9.03 29.68
C ILE A 56 1.80 10.34 28.89
N LEU A 57 2.47 11.40 29.36
CA LEU A 57 2.49 12.70 28.68
C LEU A 57 3.16 12.63 27.32
N THR A 58 4.26 11.88 27.20
CA THR A 58 4.96 11.69 25.93
C THR A 58 4.07 10.96 24.93
N ILE A 59 3.42 9.88 25.35
CA ILE A 59 2.51 9.11 24.49
C ILE A 59 1.35 9.99 24.00
N THR A 60 0.71 10.71 24.92
CA THR A 60 -0.45 11.58 24.57
C THR A 60 -0.05 12.77 23.70
N ARG A 61 1.08 13.44 23.98
CA ARG A 61 1.55 14.57 23.15
C ARG A 61 1.98 14.19 21.75
N THR A 62 2.53 12.99 21.58
CA THR A 62 2.99 12.48 20.26
C THR A 62 1.89 11.73 19.51
N ASN A 63 0.70 11.62 20.10
CA ASN A 63 -0.44 10.93 19.53
C ASN A 63 -1.03 11.71 18.35
N ASN A 64 -0.73 11.27 17.13
CA ASN A 64 -1.32 11.78 15.88
C ASN A 64 -2.27 10.75 15.25
N LEU A 65 -2.84 9.85 16.05
CA LEU A 65 -3.69 8.78 15.54
C LEU A 65 -5.00 9.32 14.95
N ALA A 66 -5.55 10.40 15.50
CA ALA A 66 -6.72 11.07 14.94
C ALA A 66 -6.47 11.50 13.48
N ASP A 67 -5.35 12.18 13.24
CA ASP A 67 -4.99 12.69 11.91
C ASP A 67 -4.71 11.53 10.93
N GLN A 68 -3.97 10.52 11.37
CA GLN A 68 -3.72 9.31 10.55
C GLN A 68 -5.03 8.59 10.20
N SER A 69 -5.97 8.48 11.16
CA SER A 69 -7.28 7.86 10.90
C SER A 69 -8.09 8.68 9.90
N ALA A 70 -8.10 10.00 10.03
CA ALA A 70 -8.83 10.89 9.13
C ALA A 70 -8.27 10.84 7.71
N GLU A 71 -6.95 10.75 7.55
CA GLU A 71 -6.30 10.55 6.26
C GLU A 71 -6.73 9.23 5.61
N ILE A 72 -6.66 8.12 6.35
CA ILE A 72 -7.10 6.81 5.86
C ILE A 72 -8.59 6.84 5.51
N PHE A 73 -9.45 7.39 6.38
CA PHE A 73 -10.88 7.48 6.11
C PHE A 73 -11.20 8.39 4.92
N GLY A 74 -10.39 9.41 4.66
CA GLY A 74 -10.49 10.28 3.48
C GLY A 74 -10.17 9.57 2.16
N GLU A 75 -9.39 8.49 2.18
CA GLU A 75 -9.13 7.65 1.00
C GLU A 75 -10.31 6.73 0.64
N ARG A 76 -11.38 6.71 1.45
CA ARG A 76 -12.53 5.85 1.21
C ARG A 76 -13.24 6.21 -0.08
N LEU A 77 -13.09 5.36 -1.09
CA LEU A 77 -13.85 5.46 -2.33
C LEU A 77 -15.23 4.81 -2.13
N THR A 78 -16.25 5.44 -2.69
CA THR A 78 -17.62 4.88 -2.67
C THR A 78 -17.75 3.56 -3.42
N LEU A 79 -16.78 3.26 -4.30
CA LEU A 79 -16.63 2.00 -5.01
C LEU A 79 -15.14 1.65 -5.09
N PHE A 80 -14.74 0.47 -4.62
CA PHE A 80 -13.41 -0.08 -4.80
C PHE A 80 -13.43 -1.25 -5.79
N ALA A 81 -12.30 -1.53 -6.42
CA ALA A 81 -12.08 -2.87 -6.95
C ALA A 81 -11.70 -3.81 -5.79
N LYS A 82 -12.00 -5.11 -5.87
CA LYS A 82 -11.75 -6.08 -4.77
C LYS A 82 -10.35 -5.95 -4.14
N ARG A 83 -9.31 -5.78 -4.96
CA ARG A 83 -7.92 -5.63 -4.49
C ARG A 83 -7.66 -4.30 -3.79
N GLU A 84 -8.22 -3.20 -4.28
CA GLU A 84 -8.06 -1.87 -3.70
C GLU A 84 -8.82 -1.77 -2.37
N GLY A 85 -10.02 -2.33 -2.30
CA GLY A 85 -10.80 -2.44 -1.07
C GLY A 85 -10.06 -3.30 -0.03
N THR A 86 -9.44 -4.40 -0.43
CA THR A 86 -8.61 -5.22 0.47
C THR A 86 -7.42 -4.44 1.01
N LEU A 87 -6.74 -3.65 0.17
CA LEU A 87 -5.63 -2.79 0.62
C LEU A 87 -6.10 -1.72 1.62
N TYR A 88 -7.23 -1.08 1.32
CA TYR A 88 -7.88 -0.12 2.23
C TYR A 88 -8.19 -0.76 3.58
N LYS A 89 -8.85 -1.92 3.57
CA LYS A 89 -9.16 -2.70 4.77
C LYS A 89 -7.90 -2.99 5.59
N CYS A 90 -6.80 -3.41 4.96
CA CYS A 90 -5.53 -3.63 5.65
C CYS A 90 -4.98 -2.34 6.30
N LYS A 91 -5.10 -1.17 5.65
CA LYS A 91 -4.72 0.11 6.26
C LYS A 91 -5.55 0.42 7.52
N VAL A 92 -6.87 0.22 7.44
CA VAL A 92 -7.79 0.41 8.58
C VAL A 92 -7.47 -0.56 9.73
N GLN A 93 -7.19 -1.85 9.44
CA GLN A 93 -6.77 -2.82 10.45
C GLN A 93 -5.43 -2.46 11.11
N ASN A 94 -4.46 -1.99 10.32
CA ASN A 94 -3.20 -1.48 10.87
C ASN A 94 -3.44 -0.30 11.81
N MET A 95 -4.39 0.57 11.49
CA MET A 95 -4.78 1.68 12.34
C MET A 95 -5.43 1.20 13.64
N GLN A 96 -6.33 0.21 13.57
CA GLN A 96 -6.93 -0.45 14.73
C GLN A 96 -5.88 -0.97 15.70
N MET A 97 -4.87 -1.69 15.19
CA MET A 97 -3.77 -2.22 16.00
C MET A 97 -2.93 -1.11 16.65
N LYS A 98 -2.67 0.00 15.93
CA LYS A 98 -1.94 1.15 16.49
C LYS A 98 -2.70 1.81 17.64
N VAL A 99 -4.02 2.00 17.49
CA VAL A 99 -4.88 2.57 18.55
C VAL A 99 -4.86 1.69 19.78
N GLN A 100 -5.07 0.38 19.60
CA GLN A 100 -5.02 -0.59 20.69
C GLN A 100 -3.66 -0.57 21.41
N PHE A 101 -2.56 -0.54 20.67
CA PHE A 101 -1.21 -0.48 21.23
C PHE A 101 -0.98 0.78 22.08
N VAL A 102 -1.40 1.95 21.59
CA VAL A 102 -1.26 3.21 22.34
C VAL A 102 -2.11 3.18 23.61
N LYS A 103 -3.35 2.70 23.52
CA LYS A 103 -4.26 2.51 24.66
C LYS A 103 -3.64 1.61 25.74
N GLU A 104 -3.13 0.44 25.35
CA GLU A 104 -2.49 -0.50 26.27
C GLU A 104 -1.24 0.08 26.95
N ARG A 105 -0.45 0.86 26.22
CA ARG A 105 0.73 1.52 26.79
C ARG A 105 0.36 2.56 27.83
N ILE A 106 -0.68 3.36 27.59
CA ILE A 106 -1.19 4.34 28.56
C ILE A 106 -1.70 3.61 29.81
N LEU A 107 -2.52 2.57 29.64
CA LEU A 107 -3.05 1.76 30.75
C LEU A 107 -1.94 1.10 31.57
N SER A 108 -0.92 0.55 30.91
CA SER A 108 0.23 -0.07 31.57
C SER A 108 1.05 0.94 32.38
N ALA A 109 1.27 2.14 31.83
CA ALA A 109 1.96 3.22 32.54
C ALA A 109 1.14 3.71 33.74
N MET A 110 -0.17 3.84 33.58
CA MET A 110 -1.11 4.16 34.66
C MET A 110 -1.09 3.14 35.78
N GLN A 111 -1.14 1.85 35.45
CA GLN A 111 -1.06 0.78 36.44
C GLN A 111 0.29 0.82 37.19
N GLY A 112 1.39 1.07 36.47
CA GLY A 112 2.70 1.30 37.05
C GLY A 112 2.72 2.46 38.05
N MET A 113 2.07 3.57 37.70
CA MET A 113 1.94 4.74 38.56
C MET A 113 1.06 4.46 39.79
N ALA A 114 -0.07 3.77 39.63
CA ALA A 114 -0.95 3.36 40.71
C ALA A 114 -0.22 2.49 41.73
N MET A 115 0.52 1.48 41.29
CA MET A 115 1.35 0.65 42.16
C MET A 115 2.42 1.46 42.91
N CYS A 116 3.01 2.47 42.25
CA CYS A 116 3.96 3.35 42.93
C CYS A 116 3.29 4.24 43.99
N ASN A 117 2.08 4.74 43.72
CA ASN A 117 1.30 5.51 44.69
C ASN A 117 0.90 4.63 45.90
N GLU A 118 0.48 3.40 45.67
CA GLU A 118 0.22 2.42 46.74
C GLU A 118 1.48 2.14 47.56
N THR A 119 2.61 1.90 46.87
CA THR A 119 3.92 1.71 47.52
C THR A 119 4.30 2.92 48.36
N TYR A 120 4.03 4.14 47.87
CA TYR A 120 4.30 5.36 48.65
C TYR A 120 3.43 5.41 49.91
N GLY A 121 2.15 5.02 49.82
CA GLY A 121 1.27 4.85 50.98
C GLY A 121 1.81 3.84 51.99
N LEU A 122 2.33 2.69 51.52
CA LEU A 122 2.97 1.70 52.38
C LEU A 122 4.23 2.24 53.07
N LEU A 123 5.04 3.05 52.39
CA LEU A 123 6.21 3.69 53.00
C LEU A 123 5.83 4.68 54.11
N VAL A 124 4.71 5.38 53.96
CA VAL A 124 4.18 6.23 55.05
C VAL A 124 3.74 5.36 56.23
N LEU A 125 2.97 4.29 55.99
CA LEU A 125 2.51 3.38 57.05
C LEU A 125 3.67 2.72 57.80
N ALA A 126 4.77 2.41 57.09
CA ALA A 126 5.98 1.85 57.66
C ALA A 126 6.87 2.88 58.39
N ASN A 127 6.46 4.15 58.48
CA ASN A 127 7.24 5.27 59.02
C ASN A 127 8.60 5.49 58.30
N VAL A 128 8.73 5.04 57.05
CA VAL A 128 9.90 5.28 56.20
C VAL A 128 9.78 6.62 55.46
N ALA A 129 8.54 7.04 55.17
CA ALA A 129 8.19 8.35 54.64
C ALA A 129 7.20 9.06 55.58
N THR A 130 7.01 10.37 55.38
CA THR A 130 6.03 11.16 56.16
C THR A 130 4.85 11.56 55.30
N GLU A 131 3.64 11.61 55.87
CA GLU A 131 2.44 12.05 55.15
C GLU A 131 2.60 13.50 54.63
N LYS A 132 3.27 14.38 55.40
CA LYS A 132 3.60 15.74 54.98
C LYS A 132 4.48 15.78 53.71
N SER A 133 5.41 14.84 53.57
CA SER A 133 6.27 14.75 52.38
C SER A 133 5.46 14.30 51.16
N LYS A 134 4.59 13.30 51.34
CA LYS A 134 3.66 12.82 50.31
C LYS A 134 2.70 13.91 49.83
N GLU A 135 2.07 14.65 50.75
CA GLU A 135 1.24 15.81 50.41
C GLU A 135 2.03 16.88 49.65
N ARG A 136 3.25 17.19 50.09
CA ARG A 136 4.12 18.16 49.40
C ARG A 136 4.48 17.68 47.99
N PHE A 137 4.71 16.39 47.82
CA PHE A 137 5.01 15.81 46.51
C PHE A 137 3.82 15.92 45.55
N TYR A 138 2.59 15.60 46.01
CA TYR A 138 1.41 15.71 45.14
C TYR A 138 0.98 17.14 44.82
N ARG A 139 1.38 18.13 45.63
CA ARG A 139 1.25 19.55 45.28
C ARG A 139 2.22 20.02 44.18
N GLN A 140 3.20 19.20 43.80
CA GLN A 140 4.09 19.52 42.68
C GLN A 140 3.39 19.24 41.34
N SER A 141 3.82 19.98 40.33
CA SER A 141 3.50 19.71 38.94
C SER A 141 4.70 19.13 38.20
N HIS A 142 4.45 18.23 37.26
CA HIS A 142 5.42 17.78 36.26
C HIS A 142 4.96 18.31 34.90
N ASP A 143 5.80 19.08 34.20
CA ASP A 143 5.45 19.75 32.93
C ASP A 143 4.11 20.52 32.95
N GLY A 144 3.82 21.21 34.06
CA GLY A 144 2.58 21.97 34.24
C GLY A 144 1.35 21.12 34.60
N ILE A 145 1.49 19.80 34.69
CA ILE A 145 0.42 18.87 35.06
C ILE A 145 0.58 18.44 36.52
N PRO A 146 -0.47 18.57 37.36
CA PRO A 146 -0.45 18.08 38.74
C PRO A 146 -0.09 16.58 38.81
N ILE A 147 0.81 16.23 39.73
CA ILE A 147 1.19 14.81 39.97
C ILE A 147 0.10 14.07 40.78
N GLU A 148 -0.86 14.82 41.32
CA GLU A 148 -1.94 14.30 42.14
C GLU A 148 -2.67 13.12 41.45
N PRO A 149 -2.82 11.97 42.14
CA PRO A 149 -3.39 10.76 41.53
C PRO A 149 -4.82 10.97 40.99
N ALA A 150 -5.65 11.75 41.68
CA ALA A 150 -7.02 12.03 41.22
C ALA A 150 -7.03 12.76 39.88
N PHE A 151 -6.21 13.80 39.73
CA PHE A 151 -6.06 14.55 38.49
C PHE A 151 -5.55 13.65 37.35
N VAL A 152 -4.48 12.89 37.60
CA VAL A 152 -3.87 12.04 36.57
C VAL A 152 -4.82 10.93 36.13
N ASN A 153 -5.58 10.34 37.05
CA ASN A 153 -6.61 9.36 36.73
C ASN A 153 -7.69 9.95 35.80
N GLU A 154 -8.18 11.16 36.09
CA GLU A 154 -9.15 11.84 35.22
C GLU A 154 -8.58 12.21 33.85
N PHE A 155 -7.33 12.69 33.82
CA PHE A 155 -6.62 12.99 32.58
C PHE A 155 -6.51 11.75 31.70
N VAL A 156 -6.04 10.64 32.26
CA VAL A 156 -5.89 9.39 31.49
C VAL A 156 -7.24 8.82 31.10
N LYS A 157 -8.26 8.91 31.97
CA LYS A 157 -9.61 8.46 31.62
C LYS A 157 -10.11 9.16 30.36
N LYS A 158 -9.98 10.48 30.25
CA LYS A 158 -10.39 11.22 29.05
C LYS A 158 -9.64 10.79 27.80
N GLU A 159 -8.35 10.51 27.91
CA GLU A 159 -7.56 10.02 26.78
C GLU A 159 -7.98 8.60 26.36
N ILE A 160 -8.27 7.72 27.32
CA ILE A 160 -8.74 6.36 27.03
C ILE A 160 -10.14 6.41 26.41
N ASP A 161 -11.04 7.24 26.93
CA ASP A 161 -12.38 7.45 26.37
C ASP A 161 -12.28 7.93 24.90
N PHE A 162 -11.35 8.86 24.61
CA PHE A 162 -11.07 9.30 23.24
C PHE A 162 -10.57 8.16 22.33
N LEU A 163 -9.64 7.33 22.82
CA LEU A 163 -9.14 6.18 22.06
C LEU A 163 -10.21 5.12 21.84
N ASP A 164 -11.12 4.93 22.81
CA ASP A 164 -12.26 4.02 22.69
C ASP A 164 -13.24 4.49 21.62
N GLU A 165 -13.58 5.78 21.59
CA GLU A 165 -14.40 6.37 20.53
C GLU A 165 -13.73 6.21 19.16
N LEU A 166 -12.42 6.46 19.08
CA LEU A 166 -11.66 6.29 17.84
C LEU A 166 -11.65 4.83 17.37
N GLN A 167 -11.47 3.89 18.31
CA GLN A 167 -11.50 2.46 18.03
C GLN A 167 -12.88 2.01 17.51
N GLN A 168 -13.97 2.48 18.12
CA GLN A 168 -15.33 2.20 17.64
C GLN A 168 -15.56 2.71 16.20
N ARG A 169 -15.05 3.89 15.87
CA ARG A 169 -15.13 4.41 14.49
C ARG A 169 -14.33 3.55 13.51
N ILE A 170 -13.13 3.14 13.89
CA ILE A 170 -12.30 2.24 13.07
C ILE A 170 -12.99 0.88 12.89
N ASP A 171 -13.61 0.32 13.92
CA ASP A 171 -14.32 -0.95 13.86
C ASP A 171 -15.54 -0.87 12.93
N THR A 172 -16.26 0.25 12.99
CA THR A 172 -17.38 0.53 12.08
C THR A 172 -16.90 0.62 10.64
N GLU A 173 -15.82 1.38 10.39
CA GLU A 173 -15.21 1.51 9.05
C GLU A 173 -14.70 0.16 8.52
N LEU A 174 -14.13 -0.67 9.39
CA LEU A 174 -13.67 -2.00 9.03
C LEU A 174 -14.83 -2.91 8.63
N HIS A 175 -15.97 -2.78 9.31
CA HIS A 175 -17.18 -3.49 8.98
C HIS A 175 -17.76 -3.03 7.65
N GLU A 176 -17.90 -1.72 7.44
CA GLU A 176 -18.40 -1.12 6.20
C GLU A 176 -17.54 -1.50 4.99
N SER A 177 -16.21 -1.36 5.09
CA SER A 177 -15.29 -1.77 4.03
C SER A 177 -15.34 -3.28 3.74
N SER A 178 -15.56 -4.11 4.75
CA SER A 178 -15.73 -5.56 4.54
C SER A 178 -17.02 -5.89 3.79
N GLN A 179 -18.12 -5.20 4.10
CA GLN A 179 -19.38 -5.36 3.36
C GLN A 179 -19.24 -4.88 1.92
N GLN A 180 -18.57 -3.74 1.71
CA GLN A 180 -18.35 -3.17 0.39
C GLN A 180 -17.54 -4.13 -0.50
N ILE A 181 -16.43 -4.69 0.00
CA ILE A 181 -15.62 -5.68 -0.73
C ILE A 181 -16.44 -6.94 -1.06
N ALA A 182 -17.33 -7.37 -0.15
CA ALA A 182 -18.17 -8.55 -0.38
C ALA A 182 -19.23 -8.32 -1.47
N ASN A 183 -19.71 -7.09 -1.60
CA ASN A 183 -20.76 -6.71 -2.56
C ASN A 183 -20.20 -6.28 -3.93
N GLU A 184 -18.92 -5.91 -4.01
CA GLU A 184 -18.28 -5.47 -5.25
C GLU A 184 -17.74 -6.66 -6.06
N ASP A 185 -18.37 -6.95 -7.21
CA ASP A 185 -17.91 -7.98 -8.16
C ASP A 185 -17.05 -7.43 -9.31
N HIS A 186 -16.76 -6.13 -9.31
CA HIS A 186 -15.95 -5.53 -10.36
C HIS A 186 -14.47 -5.89 -10.18
N GLU A 187 -13.92 -6.62 -11.16
CA GLU A 187 -12.47 -6.80 -11.32
C GLU A 187 -11.80 -5.44 -11.54
N SER A 188 -10.58 -5.29 -11.04
CA SER A 188 -9.87 -4.01 -11.09
C SER A 188 -9.63 -3.57 -12.53
N VAL A 189 -9.68 -2.26 -12.81
CA VAL A 189 -9.22 -1.69 -14.08
C VAL A 189 -7.80 -2.15 -14.41
N TYR A 190 -6.97 -2.34 -13.38
CA TYR A 190 -5.62 -2.89 -13.53
C TYR A 190 -5.63 -4.35 -14.04
N GLU A 191 -6.51 -5.20 -13.53
CA GLU A 191 -6.66 -6.59 -14.00
C GLU A 191 -7.18 -6.63 -15.43
N SER A 192 -8.15 -5.76 -15.75
CA SER A 192 -8.63 -5.59 -17.12
C SER A 192 -7.50 -5.19 -18.07
N ILE A 193 -6.66 -4.22 -17.68
CA ILE A 193 -5.46 -3.84 -18.47
C ILE A 193 -4.51 -5.02 -18.62
N LEU A 194 -4.23 -5.76 -17.54
CA LEU A 194 -3.35 -6.92 -17.59
C LEU A 194 -3.88 -7.98 -18.56
N GLN A 195 -5.19 -8.24 -18.51
CA GLN A 195 -5.86 -9.17 -19.40
C GLN A 195 -5.79 -8.71 -20.86
N THR A 196 -5.97 -7.42 -21.14
CA THR A 196 -5.80 -6.88 -22.50
C THR A 196 -4.35 -6.97 -22.98
N MET A 197 -3.36 -6.79 -22.11
CA MET A 197 -1.94 -6.97 -22.46
C MET A 197 -1.64 -8.43 -22.80
N VAL A 198 -2.16 -9.38 -22.02
CA VAL A 198 -2.04 -10.81 -22.32
C VAL A 198 -2.72 -11.15 -23.65
N GLN A 199 -3.90 -10.61 -23.91
CA GLN A 199 -4.59 -10.78 -25.20
C GLN A 199 -3.75 -10.20 -26.35
N PHE A 200 -3.20 -8.99 -26.19
CA PHE A 200 -2.34 -8.37 -27.19
C PHE A 200 -1.08 -9.20 -27.47
N GLN A 201 -0.44 -9.71 -26.42
CA GLN A 201 0.72 -10.59 -26.55
C GLN A 201 0.37 -11.87 -27.31
N ASN A 202 -0.76 -12.51 -26.99
CA ASN A 202 -1.23 -13.69 -27.72
C ASN A 202 -1.50 -13.37 -29.21
N THR A 203 -2.04 -12.18 -29.52
CA THR A 203 -2.25 -11.78 -30.92
C THR A 203 -0.93 -11.52 -31.65
N MET A 204 0.07 -10.94 -30.98
CA MET A 204 1.41 -10.77 -31.55
C MET A 204 2.10 -12.10 -31.79
N ASP A 205 2.04 -13.05 -30.84
CA ASP A 205 2.60 -14.39 -31.02
C ASP A 205 1.93 -15.14 -32.19
N HIS A 206 0.62 -14.95 -32.38
CA HIS A 206 -0.08 -15.50 -33.52
C HIS A 206 0.36 -14.85 -34.85
N LEU A 207 0.50 -13.52 -34.87
CA LEU A 207 0.99 -12.80 -36.05
C LEU A 207 2.42 -13.20 -36.40
N ASP A 208 3.31 -13.33 -35.42
CA ASP A 208 4.69 -13.74 -35.61
C ASP A 208 4.78 -15.16 -36.18
N LYS A 209 4.00 -16.11 -35.63
CA LYS A 209 3.88 -17.47 -36.21
C LYS A 209 3.36 -17.44 -37.64
N SER A 210 2.34 -16.61 -37.92
CA SER A 210 1.79 -16.45 -39.26
C SER A 210 2.82 -15.89 -40.24
N LEU A 211 3.55 -14.85 -39.85
CA LEU A 211 4.57 -14.20 -40.67
C LEU A 211 5.75 -15.15 -40.93
N ASN A 212 6.21 -15.87 -39.91
CA ASN A 212 7.23 -16.92 -40.06
C ASN A 212 6.77 -18.01 -41.03
N SER A 213 5.51 -18.43 -40.98
CA SER A 213 4.97 -19.41 -41.94
C SER A 213 4.91 -18.86 -43.37
N GLN A 214 4.62 -17.57 -43.55
CA GLN A 214 4.62 -16.92 -44.86
C GLN A 214 6.03 -16.75 -45.41
N LEU A 215 7.00 -16.34 -44.58
CA LEU A 215 8.41 -16.25 -44.95
C LEU A 215 8.97 -17.61 -45.36
N GLN A 216 8.60 -18.67 -44.63
CA GLN A 216 9.02 -20.02 -44.96
C GLN A 216 8.47 -20.45 -46.33
N ARG A 217 7.18 -20.19 -46.62
CA ARG A 217 6.60 -20.43 -47.94
C ARG A 217 7.30 -19.63 -49.04
N GLN A 218 7.59 -18.34 -48.80
CA GLN A 218 8.31 -17.51 -49.76
C GLN A 218 9.73 -18.05 -50.02
N ARG A 219 10.43 -18.48 -48.97
CA ARG A 219 11.74 -19.12 -49.11
C ARG A 219 11.65 -20.39 -49.95
N GLU A 220 10.68 -21.26 -49.70
CA GLU A 220 10.46 -22.47 -50.50
C GLU A 220 10.19 -22.14 -51.97
N THR A 221 9.38 -21.10 -52.25
CA THR A 221 9.15 -20.66 -53.64
C THR A 221 10.39 -20.08 -54.31
N LEU A 222 11.24 -19.36 -53.55
CA LEU A 222 12.51 -18.84 -54.07
C LEU A 222 13.52 -19.96 -54.33
N GLU A 223 13.58 -20.98 -53.48
CA GLU A 223 14.40 -22.16 -53.71
C GLU A 223 13.94 -22.91 -54.98
N GLN A 224 12.62 -23.09 -55.17
CA GLN A 224 12.07 -23.66 -56.40
C GLN A 224 12.40 -22.82 -57.65
N LEU A 225 12.30 -21.49 -57.54
CA LEU A 225 12.70 -20.58 -58.62
C LEU A 225 14.20 -20.72 -58.92
N GLY A 226 15.05 -20.82 -57.89
CA GLY A 226 16.48 -21.07 -58.02
C GLY A 226 16.77 -22.36 -58.81
N TYR A 227 16.13 -23.47 -58.46
CA TYR A 227 16.25 -24.72 -59.22
C TYR A 227 15.79 -24.59 -60.67
N SER A 228 14.72 -23.83 -60.93
CA SER A 228 14.24 -23.58 -62.29
C SER A 228 15.22 -22.73 -63.11
N ILE A 229 15.84 -21.72 -62.49
CA ILE A 229 16.86 -20.88 -63.14
C ILE A 229 18.12 -21.71 -63.42
N GLU A 230 18.56 -22.55 -62.49
CA GLU A 230 19.68 -23.46 -62.72
C GLU A 230 19.40 -24.45 -63.86
N ALA A 231 18.17 -24.97 -63.96
CA ALA A 231 17.76 -25.83 -65.05
C ALA A 231 17.83 -25.09 -66.40
N ILE A 232 17.29 -23.86 -66.44
CA ILE A 232 17.37 -22.98 -67.62
C ILE A 232 18.83 -22.68 -67.97
N GLN A 233 19.69 -22.38 -66.99
CA GLN A 233 21.11 -22.13 -67.21
C GLN A 233 21.84 -23.35 -67.78
N ARG A 234 21.55 -24.57 -67.29
CA ARG A 234 22.09 -25.81 -67.86
C ARG A 234 21.59 -26.05 -69.28
N GLU A 235 20.33 -25.76 -69.57
CA GLU A 235 19.81 -25.82 -70.93
C GLU A 235 20.51 -24.80 -71.83
N PHE A 236 20.72 -23.56 -71.37
CA PHE A 236 21.48 -22.54 -72.10
C PHE A 236 22.95 -22.92 -72.32
N GLU A 237 23.62 -23.52 -71.33
CA GLU A 237 25.00 -24.01 -71.48
C GLU A 237 25.07 -25.18 -72.45
N TYR A 238 24.08 -26.08 -72.44
CA TYR A 238 23.92 -27.14 -73.43
C TYR A 238 23.73 -26.53 -74.83
N PHE A 239 22.78 -25.60 -75.02
CA PHE A 239 22.58 -24.89 -76.28
C PHE A 239 23.85 -24.17 -76.75
N ARG A 240 24.57 -23.50 -75.86
CA ARG A 240 25.84 -22.81 -76.17
C ARG A 240 26.94 -23.77 -76.60
N SER A 241 26.98 -24.98 -76.03
CA SER A 241 27.92 -26.03 -76.41
C SER A 241 27.59 -26.64 -77.78
N VAL A 242 26.30 -26.71 -78.14
CA VAL A 242 25.81 -27.16 -79.45
C VAL A 242 26.11 -26.10 -80.53
N THR A 243 25.95 -24.81 -80.23
CA THR A 243 26.26 -23.72 -81.18
C THR A 243 27.75 -23.46 -81.34
N LYS A 244 28.61 -23.79 -80.37
CA LYS A 244 30.07 -23.69 -80.52
C LYS A 244 30.68 -24.76 -81.44
N GLY A 245 29.87 -25.68 -81.98
CA GLY A 245 30.29 -26.65 -83.01
C GLY A 245 30.11 -26.15 -84.45
N ILE A 246 29.56 -24.94 -84.65
CA ILE A 246 29.30 -24.35 -85.96
C ILE A 246 29.80 -22.89 -85.86
N ASP A 247 30.81 -22.54 -86.66
CA ASP A 247 31.37 -21.19 -86.84
C ASP A 247 32.36 -20.70 -85.75
N ASP A 248 33.68 -20.86 -85.98
CA ASP A 248 34.43 -19.84 -86.75
C ASP A 248 35.97 -20.04 -86.69
N GLU A 249 36.55 -20.27 -87.87
CA GLU A 249 37.93 -19.89 -88.21
C GLU A 249 37.89 -18.66 -89.14
N VAL A 250 38.59 -17.59 -88.71
CA VAL A 250 39.42 -16.66 -89.54
C VAL A 250 38.68 -15.62 -90.41
N ASP A 251 39.06 -14.34 -90.53
CA ASP A 251 40.02 -13.38 -89.94
C ASP A 251 39.90 -12.07 -90.79
N LYS A 252 40.44 -10.96 -90.26
CA LYS A 252 40.88 -9.69 -90.91
C LYS A 252 39.89 -8.54 -91.16
N GLY A 253 40.18 -7.43 -90.46
CA GLY A 253 40.84 -6.29 -91.12
C GLY A 253 40.16 -4.91 -91.09
N GLU A 254 40.60 -4.08 -90.11
CA GLU A 254 40.86 -2.62 -90.14
C GLU A 254 39.87 -1.59 -90.74
N THR A 255 39.54 -0.54 -89.96
CA THR A 255 39.94 0.87 -90.20
C THR A 255 39.56 1.79 -89.03
N ASN A 256 40.41 2.79 -88.78
CA ASN A 256 40.34 3.85 -87.74
C ASN A 256 39.26 4.92 -88.03
N ASP A 257 38.74 5.59 -86.99
CA ASP A 257 38.84 7.06 -86.86
C ASP A 257 38.47 7.58 -85.44
N GLU A 258 39.09 8.69 -85.04
CA GLU A 258 38.97 9.41 -83.77
C GLU A 258 37.70 10.28 -83.68
N THR A 259 37.10 10.48 -82.49
CA THR A 259 36.73 11.84 -82.00
C THR A 259 36.38 11.90 -80.48
N GLN A 260 36.69 13.06 -79.88
CA GLN A 260 36.71 13.47 -78.47
C GLN A 260 35.36 13.93 -77.85
N SER A 261 35.43 14.38 -76.57
CA SER A 261 34.50 15.25 -75.76
C SER A 261 33.44 14.54 -74.90
N LYS A 262 33.15 14.80 -73.61
CA LYS A 262 33.47 15.84 -72.58
C LYS A 262 33.09 15.25 -71.18
N GLN A 263 33.94 15.34 -70.15
CA GLN A 263 33.83 16.17 -68.92
C GLN A 263 32.46 16.39 -68.23
N SER A 264 32.36 15.98 -66.95
CA SER A 264 31.97 16.72 -65.70
C SER A 264 31.54 15.68 -64.63
N GLU A 265 32.16 15.51 -63.45
CA GLU A 265 32.37 16.35 -62.23
C GLU A 265 31.11 16.73 -61.41
N GLY A 266 31.17 16.46 -60.08
CA GLY A 266 30.36 17.05 -58.99
C GLY A 266 29.48 16.05 -58.21
N GLU A 267 29.93 15.49 -57.07
CA GLU A 267 29.70 15.94 -55.65
C GLU A 267 28.23 15.91 -55.16
N VAL A 268 27.83 14.98 -54.27
CA VAL A 268 27.78 15.00 -52.77
C VAL A 268 26.77 15.99 -52.15
N LEU A 269 25.86 15.45 -51.31
CA LEU A 269 25.14 15.99 -50.12
C LEU A 269 23.68 15.47 -50.12
N GLN A 270 23.22 14.71 -49.12
CA GLN A 270 22.87 15.06 -47.72
C GLN A 270 21.44 15.65 -47.60
N ASP A 271 20.67 15.02 -46.70
CA ASP A 271 19.44 15.44 -46.00
C ASP A 271 18.26 16.00 -46.80
N LEU A 272 17.07 15.40 -46.62
CA LEU A 272 15.92 16.11 -46.03
C LEU A 272 14.75 15.16 -45.72
N TRP A 273 14.38 15.15 -44.43
CA TRP A 273 13.03 14.92 -43.94
C TRP A 273 12.15 16.15 -44.21
N GLU A 274 10.83 15.98 -44.04
CA GLU A 274 9.76 17.02 -44.05
C GLU A 274 9.29 17.42 -45.48
N VAL A 275 8.00 17.60 -45.80
CA VAL A 275 6.75 17.90 -45.06
C VAL A 275 5.60 17.91 -46.13
N ASP A 276 4.32 17.55 -45.89
CA ASP A 276 3.16 18.38 -45.49
C ASP A 276 1.89 17.50 -45.72
N ASN A 277 0.90 17.34 -44.82
CA ASN A 277 -0.22 18.23 -44.44
C ASN A 277 -1.05 18.85 -45.58
N ASP A 278 -2.29 18.39 -45.74
CA ASP A 278 -3.55 19.18 -45.76
C ASP A 278 -4.73 18.25 -46.15
N GLU A 279 -5.71 18.06 -45.27
CA GLU A 279 -6.99 18.79 -45.17
C GLU A 279 -8.09 18.35 -46.16
N SER A 280 -9.29 18.11 -45.59
CA SER A 280 -10.64 18.04 -46.18
C SER A 280 -11.31 16.65 -46.32
N ASN A 281 -12.29 16.35 -45.47
CA ASN A 281 -13.70 16.47 -45.88
C ASN A 281 -14.73 16.25 -44.75
N THR A 282 -15.74 17.10 -44.83
CA THR A 282 -16.96 17.27 -44.02
C THR A 282 -18.05 16.22 -44.27
N LEU A 283 -18.73 15.84 -43.17
CA LEU A 283 -20.15 15.52 -42.88
C LEU A 283 -21.07 14.84 -43.94
N PRO A 284 -22.08 14.10 -43.45
CA PRO A 284 -23.40 14.74 -43.41
C PRO A 284 -24.12 14.63 -42.07
N VAL A 285 -24.94 15.67 -41.85
CA VAL A 285 -25.96 15.86 -40.82
C VAL A 285 -27.22 15.07 -41.22
N GLN A 286 -27.90 14.48 -40.24
CA GLN A 286 -29.36 14.40 -40.24
C GLN A 286 -29.89 14.76 -38.85
N ASP A 287 -30.81 15.72 -38.89
CA ASP A 287 -31.52 16.38 -37.82
C ASP A 287 -32.98 15.94 -37.96
N GLU A 288 -33.62 15.46 -36.90
CA GLU A 288 -35.06 15.63 -36.69
C GLU A 288 -35.34 15.80 -35.20
N SER A 289 -35.83 17.00 -34.90
CA SER A 289 -36.39 17.47 -33.64
C SER A 289 -37.84 17.02 -33.47
N GLU A 290 -38.29 16.76 -32.23
CA GLU A 290 -39.54 17.35 -31.74
C GLU A 290 -39.64 17.38 -30.21
N LYS A 291 -40.27 18.44 -29.73
CA LYS A 291 -40.41 18.89 -28.33
C LYS A 291 -41.73 18.41 -27.74
N HIS A 292 -41.82 18.17 -26.43
CA HIS A 292 -42.54 19.05 -25.47
C HIS A 292 -42.68 18.47 -24.04
N GLU A 293 -42.51 19.37 -23.07
CA GLU A 293 -43.25 19.54 -21.79
C GLU A 293 -43.15 18.57 -20.60
N GLU A 294 -42.50 19.09 -19.55
CA GLU A 294 -42.76 18.93 -18.11
C GLU A 294 -44.11 19.60 -17.68
N PRO A 295 -44.58 19.58 -16.39
CA PRO A 295 -44.22 18.77 -15.20
C PRO A 295 -45.43 18.36 -14.29
N LYS A 296 -45.20 17.49 -13.27
CA LYS A 296 -45.45 17.69 -11.80
C LYS A 296 -45.88 16.45 -10.98
N LYS A 297 -45.15 16.29 -9.85
CA LYS A 297 -45.54 15.90 -8.46
C LYS A 297 -46.32 14.61 -8.16
N GLY A 298 -45.81 13.84 -7.18
CA GLY A 298 -46.63 13.20 -6.14
C GLY A 298 -46.21 11.80 -5.65
N GLN A 299 -45.56 11.77 -4.48
CA GLN A 299 -45.59 10.79 -3.37
C GLN A 299 -45.92 9.28 -3.55
N CYS A 300 -45.03 8.47 -2.93
CA CYS A 300 -45.22 7.31 -2.02
C CYS A 300 -46.24 6.19 -2.35
N GLU A 301 -45.74 4.93 -2.46
CA GLU A 301 -45.94 3.80 -1.52
C GLU A 301 -45.70 2.42 -2.19
N ASP A 302 -44.97 1.57 -1.46
CA ASP A 302 -45.09 0.12 -1.26
C ASP A 302 -45.18 -0.93 -2.40
N ASN A 303 -44.10 -1.74 -2.41
CA ASN A 303 -44.05 -3.21 -2.42
C ASN A 303 -44.22 -4.03 -3.72
N PRO A 304 -43.63 -5.25 -3.73
CA PRO A 304 -42.94 -5.80 -4.89
C PRO A 304 -43.80 -6.80 -5.64
N LYS A 305 -43.51 -6.96 -6.94
CA LYS A 305 -43.83 -8.18 -7.66
C LYS A 305 -42.60 -8.65 -8.42
N GLN A 306 -42.19 -9.87 -8.07
CA GLN A 306 -41.45 -10.77 -8.93
C GLN A 306 -42.17 -10.84 -10.28
N ASP A 307 -41.42 -10.71 -11.36
CA ASP A 307 -41.66 -11.44 -12.59
C ASP A 307 -40.29 -11.77 -13.18
N ASP A 308 -40.03 -13.08 -13.25
CA ASP A 308 -38.94 -13.68 -14.00
C ASP A 308 -39.19 -13.41 -15.49
N ASP A 309 -38.30 -12.66 -16.14
CA ASP A 309 -38.20 -12.70 -17.60
C ASP A 309 -36.74 -12.47 -18.02
N ALA A 310 -36.22 -13.45 -18.77
CA ALA A 310 -34.88 -13.48 -19.29
C ALA A 310 -34.62 -12.32 -20.27
N GLU A 311 -33.99 -11.24 -19.81
CA GLU A 311 -33.40 -10.22 -20.69
C GLU A 311 -32.21 -10.84 -21.44
N GLY A 312 -32.45 -11.21 -22.70
CA GLY A 312 -31.41 -11.75 -23.58
C GLY A 312 -30.22 -10.79 -23.82
N PRO A 313 -29.08 -11.33 -24.31
CA PRO A 313 -27.77 -10.65 -24.36
C PRO A 313 -27.72 -9.34 -25.18
N LYS A 314 -28.79 -8.98 -25.90
CA LYS A 314 -28.89 -7.72 -26.65
C LYS A 314 -29.24 -6.52 -25.77
N ALA A 315 -30.04 -6.69 -24.72
CA ALA A 315 -30.42 -5.61 -23.80
C ALA A 315 -29.24 -5.20 -22.90
N GLU A 316 -28.40 -6.16 -22.52
CA GLU A 316 -27.19 -5.94 -21.73
C GLU A 316 -26.11 -5.20 -22.55
N MET A 317 -25.96 -5.54 -23.83
CA MET A 317 -25.05 -4.85 -24.75
C MET A 317 -25.44 -3.38 -24.94
N THR A 318 -26.73 -3.07 -25.10
CA THR A 318 -27.21 -1.69 -25.18
C THR A 318 -26.97 -0.91 -23.88
N ARG A 319 -27.19 -1.50 -22.70
CA ARG A 319 -26.90 -0.84 -21.41
C ARG A 319 -25.40 -0.58 -21.21
N LYS A 320 -24.53 -1.52 -21.59
CA LYS A 320 -23.06 -1.34 -21.53
C LYS A 320 -22.57 -0.26 -22.49
N THR A 321 -23.15 -0.18 -23.69
CA THR A 321 -22.79 0.85 -24.69
C THR A 321 -23.20 2.25 -24.22
N GLU A 322 -24.38 2.38 -23.59
CA GLU A 322 -24.88 3.63 -23.01
C GLU A 322 -24.00 4.13 -21.85
N GLN A 323 -23.57 3.21 -20.97
CA GLN A 323 -22.66 3.53 -19.87
C GLN A 323 -21.28 3.98 -20.39
N PHE A 324 -20.74 3.30 -21.41
CA PHE A 324 -19.47 3.68 -22.02
C PHE A 324 -19.54 5.08 -22.66
N ARG A 325 -20.65 5.41 -23.34
CA ARG A 325 -20.90 6.75 -23.90
C ARG A 325 -20.90 7.83 -22.81
N ARG A 326 -21.55 7.59 -21.67
CA ARG A 326 -21.58 8.53 -20.53
C ARG A 326 -20.19 8.77 -19.91
N ILE A 327 -19.35 7.74 -19.86
CA ILE A 327 -17.97 7.85 -19.35
C ILE A 327 -17.12 8.71 -20.29
N ILE A 328 -17.21 8.48 -21.61
CA ILE A 328 -16.49 9.26 -22.62
C ILE A 328 -16.90 10.73 -22.57
N GLU A 329 -18.21 11.03 -22.46
CA GLU A 329 -18.69 12.41 -22.32
C GLU A 329 -18.15 13.10 -21.06
N ARG A 330 -18.11 12.38 -19.93
CA ARG A 330 -17.59 12.91 -18.67
C ARG A 330 -16.08 13.16 -18.74
N MET A 331 -15.32 12.28 -19.36
CA MET A 331 -13.88 12.47 -19.61
C MET A 331 -13.63 13.67 -20.53
N ASN A 332 -14.40 13.81 -21.60
CA ASN A 332 -14.27 14.95 -22.52
C ASN A 332 -14.64 16.27 -21.84
N LYS A 333 -15.64 16.27 -20.95
CA LYS A 333 -15.98 17.43 -20.12
C LYS A 333 -14.83 17.84 -19.19
N ILE A 334 -14.20 16.86 -18.52
CA ILE A 334 -13.03 17.09 -17.66
C ILE A 334 -11.85 17.64 -18.49
N ARG A 335 -11.60 17.06 -19.66
CA ARG A 335 -10.52 17.49 -20.56
C ARG A 335 -10.70 18.95 -20.99
N ARG A 336 -11.92 19.35 -21.36
CA ARG A 336 -12.25 20.75 -21.67
C ARG A 336 -12.02 21.67 -20.48
N THR A 337 -12.46 21.29 -19.27
CA THR A 337 -12.23 22.11 -18.06
C THR A 337 -10.76 22.25 -17.66
N ILE A 338 -9.91 21.28 -18.03
CA ILE A 338 -8.45 21.35 -17.81
C ILE A 338 -7.80 22.23 -18.89
N SER A 339 -8.22 22.10 -20.15
CA SER A 339 -7.72 22.93 -21.25
C SER A 339 -8.10 24.41 -21.11
N ASP A 340 -9.27 24.71 -20.54
CA ASP A 340 -9.72 26.09 -20.31
C ASP A 340 -9.04 26.77 -19.10
N ARG A 341 -8.43 25.98 -18.20
CA ARG A 341 -7.64 26.50 -17.09
C ARG A 341 -6.18 26.66 -17.52
N ARG A 342 -5.85 27.79 -18.16
CA ARG A 342 -4.47 28.27 -18.26
C ARG A 342 -3.92 28.50 -16.84
N LEU A 343 -3.19 27.54 -16.29
CA LEU A 343 -2.51 27.68 -15.02
C LEU A 343 -1.38 28.72 -15.14
N PRO A 344 -1.24 29.66 -14.18
CA PRO A 344 -0.19 30.67 -14.22
C PRO A 344 1.20 30.00 -14.06
N ARG A 345 2.11 30.38 -14.96
CA ARG A 345 3.50 29.92 -14.99
C ARG A 345 4.21 30.35 -13.70
N ARG A 346 4.64 29.39 -12.87
CA ARG A 346 5.47 29.65 -11.68
C ARG A 346 6.83 30.18 -12.10
N GLU A 347 7.12 31.45 -11.84
CA GLU A 347 8.47 32.00 -11.91
C GLU A 347 9.27 31.55 -10.67
N TYR A 348 10.38 30.84 -10.90
CA TYR A 348 11.32 30.49 -9.85
C TYR A 348 12.22 31.70 -9.54
N SER A 349 11.94 32.38 -8.42
CA SER A 349 12.79 33.45 -7.89
C SER A 349 14.08 32.86 -7.32
N ARG A 350 15.21 33.10 -8.00
CA ARG A 350 16.56 32.89 -7.47
C ARG A 350 16.88 33.99 -6.45
N ARG A 351 16.80 33.68 -5.16
CA ARG A 351 17.56 34.40 -4.13
C ARG A 351 18.31 33.38 -3.27
N GLY A 352 19.63 33.35 -3.45
CA GLY A 352 20.54 32.62 -2.57
C GLY A 352 20.67 33.30 -1.20
N PRO A 353 21.16 32.57 -0.19
CA PRO A 353 21.25 33.07 1.17
C PRO A 353 22.42 34.06 1.33
N LYS A 354 22.21 35.09 2.14
CA LYS A 354 23.27 35.89 2.77
C LYS A 354 23.25 35.62 4.26
#